data_AF-A0A2N2HKJ7-F1
#
_entry.id   AF-A0A2N2HKJ7-F1
#
_cell.length_a   1.000
_cell.length_b   1.000
_cell.length_c   1.000
_cell.angle_alpha   90.00
_cell.angle_beta   90.00
_cell.angle_gamma   90.00
#
_symmetry.space_group_name_H-M   'P 1'
#
loop_
_entity.id
_entity.type
_entity.pdbx_description
1 polymer ?
#
loop_
_entity_poly.entity_id
_entity_poly.type
_entity_poly.pdbx_seq_one_letter_code
_entity_poly.pdbx_strand_id
1 'polypeptide(L)'
;MITFFFTVNKSFLNEPHPITIPKKFNHELEQNKYVEQSGNTPIKILAENNKCLQGRIYKGKSGYGKYYQIRAQMGYSSDCFGHLKIGDIVLVCISNLDGIKVKIVEDIKNKYAKLINER
;
A
#
# COMPACT_ATOMS: atom_id res chain seq x y z
N MET A 1 -2.71 -4.08 -13.48
CA MET A 1 -1.69 -3.62 -12.51
C MET A 1 -2.19 -2.31 -11.96
N ILE A 2 -2.40 -2.22 -10.65
CA ILE A 2 -2.98 -1.03 -10.01
C ILE A 2 -1.85 -0.18 -9.46
N THR A 3 -1.87 1.12 -9.75
CA THR A 3 -0.90 2.08 -9.20
C THR A 3 -1.59 3.33 -8.68
N PHE A 4 -1.17 3.81 -7.51
CA PHE A 4 -1.69 5.04 -6.94
C PHE A 4 -0.75 5.65 -5.90
N PHE A 5 -0.87 6.97 -5.72
CA PHE A 5 -0.23 7.67 -4.61
C PHE A 5 -1.07 7.55 -3.35
N PHE A 6 -0.41 7.29 -2.24
CA PHE A 6 -0.99 7.31 -0.90
C PHE A 6 -0.28 8.37 -0.06
N THR A 7 -1.06 9.24 0.57
CA THR A 7 -0.55 10.19 1.54
C THR A 7 -0.64 9.58 2.93
N VAL A 8 0.51 9.49 3.61
CA VAL A 8 0.62 8.98 4.98
C VAL A 8 -0.24 9.85 5.90
N ASN A 9 -1.12 9.20 6.64
CA ASN A 9 -2.07 9.84 7.54
C ASN A 9 -1.98 9.24 8.95
N LYS A 10 -2.74 9.79 9.91
CA LYS A 10 -2.72 9.31 11.31
C LYS A 10 -3.04 7.82 11.44
N SER A 11 -4.00 7.30 10.65
CA SER A 11 -4.37 5.89 10.69
C SER A 11 -3.23 4.98 10.25
N PHE A 12 -2.42 5.42 9.28
CA PHE A 12 -1.24 4.67 8.86
C PHE A 12 -0.19 4.50 9.97
N LEU A 13 -0.08 5.45 10.90
CA LEU A 13 0.93 5.39 11.97
C LEU A 13 0.48 4.60 13.20
N ASN A 14 -0.82 4.55 13.48
CA ASN A 14 -1.37 4.05 14.75
C ASN A 14 -1.96 2.63 14.68
N GLU A 15 -2.32 2.19 13.48
CA GLU A 15 -2.86 0.86 13.17
C GLU A 15 -1.82 0.10 12.34
N PRO A 16 -1.99 -1.18 11.95
CA PRO A 16 -0.98 -1.95 11.19
C PRO A 16 -0.78 -1.45 9.74
N HIS A 17 -0.38 -0.18 9.62
CA HIS A 17 -0.11 0.62 8.45
C HIS A 17 -1.17 0.48 7.35
N PRO A 18 -2.46 0.76 7.65
CA PRO A 18 -3.52 0.67 6.67
C PRO A 18 -3.32 1.67 5.53
N ILE A 19 -3.14 1.15 4.31
CA ILE A 19 -3.14 1.92 3.08
C ILE A 19 -4.48 1.71 2.40
N THR A 20 -5.30 2.75 2.32
CA THR A 20 -6.62 2.67 1.67
C THR A 20 -6.47 2.72 0.16
N ILE A 21 -7.03 1.74 -0.54
CA ILE A 21 -7.03 1.69 -1.99
C ILE A 21 -8.14 2.61 -2.52
N PRO A 22 -7.86 3.53 -3.47
CA PRO A 22 -8.87 4.42 -4.03
C PRO A 22 -10.06 3.67 -4.62
N LYS A 23 -11.28 4.14 -4.34
CA LYS A 23 -12.56 3.50 -4.77
C LYS A 23 -12.63 3.21 -6.27
N LYS A 24 -11.98 4.02 -7.10
CA LYS A 24 -11.91 3.82 -8.56
C LYS A 24 -11.31 2.47 -8.97
N PHE A 25 -10.50 1.85 -8.12
CA PHE A 25 -9.88 0.54 -8.38
C PHE A 25 -10.68 -0.64 -7.81
N ASN A 26 -11.81 -0.40 -7.13
CA ASN A 26 -12.61 -1.48 -6.52
C ASN A 26 -13.05 -2.52 -7.56
N HIS A 27 -13.46 -2.07 -8.75
CA HIS A 27 -13.86 -2.98 -9.82
C HIS A 27 -12.68 -3.80 -10.35
N GLU A 28 -11.52 -3.16 -10.56
CA GLU A 28 -10.30 -3.85 -11.02
C GLU A 28 -9.80 -4.88 -9.99
N LEU A 29 -9.87 -4.56 -8.69
CA LEU A 29 -9.54 -5.48 -7.60
C LEU A 29 -10.37 -6.77 -7.64
N GLU A 30 -11.68 -6.65 -7.89
CA GLU A 30 -12.60 -7.78 -7.93
C GLU A 30 -12.46 -8.61 -9.22
N GLN A 31 -12.43 -7.96 -10.38
CA GLN A 31 -12.37 -8.66 -11.68
C GLN A 31 -11.04 -9.41 -11.87
N ASN A 32 -9.93 -8.80 -11.47
CA ASN A 32 -8.60 -9.38 -11.64
C ASN A 32 -8.19 -10.29 -10.47
N LYS A 33 -9.15 -10.66 -9.60
CA LYS A 33 -8.97 -11.59 -8.48
C LYS A 33 -7.82 -11.17 -7.53
N TYR A 34 -7.61 -9.87 -7.35
CA TYR A 34 -6.72 -9.35 -6.32
C TYR A 34 -7.29 -9.52 -4.90
N VAL A 35 -8.58 -9.83 -4.80
CA VAL A 35 -9.28 -10.00 -3.53
C VAL A 35 -10.12 -11.26 -3.55
N GLU A 36 -9.91 -12.10 -2.55
CA GLU A 36 -10.70 -13.27 -2.20
C GLU A 36 -12.08 -12.89 -1.68
N GLN A 37 -13.02 -13.82 -1.82
CA GLN A 37 -14.38 -13.66 -1.29
C GLN A 37 -14.39 -13.51 0.25
N SER A 38 -13.41 -14.11 0.94
CA SER A 38 -13.20 -14.02 2.39
C SER A 38 -12.96 -12.58 2.88
N GLY A 39 -12.54 -11.68 1.99
CA GLY A 39 -12.19 -10.31 2.32
C GLY A 39 -10.88 -10.15 3.07
N ASN A 40 -10.05 -11.19 3.16
CA ASN A 40 -8.73 -11.15 3.78
C ASN A 40 -7.70 -11.87 2.91
N THR A 41 -7.30 -11.22 1.82
CA THR A 41 -6.41 -11.84 0.83
C THR A 41 -4.96 -11.69 1.24
N PRO A 42 -4.20 -12.77 1.44
CA PRO A 42 -2.79 -12.68 1.82
C PRO A 42 -1.95 -12.08 0.68
N ILE A 43 -1.03 -11.19 1.03
CA ILE A 43 -0.14 -10.52 0.08
C ILE A 43 1.29 -10.43 0.62
N LYS A 44 2.26 -10.27 -0.27
CA LYS A 44 3.63 -9.87 0.08
C LYS A 44 3.80 -8.38 -0.18
N ILE A 45 4.31 -7.64 0.80
CA ILE A 45 4.59 -6.22 0.69
C ILE A 45 6.10 -6.04 0.59
N LEU A 46 6.57 -5.45 -0.50
CA LEU A 46 7.96 -5.06 -0.71
C LEU A 46 8.10 -3.57 -0.38
N ALA A 47 8.80 -3.27 0.71
CA ALA A 47 9.16 -1.91 1.08
C ALA A 47 10.38 -1.41 0.28
N GLU A 48 10.65 -0.11 0.31
CA GLU A 48 11.78 0.48 -0.45
C GLU A 48 13.14 -0.03 0.02
N ASN A 49 13.28 -0.35 1.30
CA ASN A 49 14.49 -0.95 1.88
C ASN A 49 14.71 -2.43 1.47
N ASN A 50 13.99 -2.93 0.47
CA ASN A 50 13.97 -4.31 -0.02
C ASN A 50 13.53 -5.37 1.02
N LYS A 51 13.04 -4.97 2.20
CA LYS A 51 12.44 -5.91 3.14
C LYS A 51 11.07 -6.36 2.61
N CYS A 52 10.80 -7.65 2.79
CA CYS A 52 9.51 -8.26 2.44
C CYS A 52 8.70 -8.48 3.72
N LEU A 53 7.52 -7.87 3.78
CA LEU A 53 6.55 -8.08 4.84
C LEU A 53 5.42 -8.98 4.37
N GLN A 54 4.86 -9.75 5.31
CA GLN A 54 3.56 -10.36 5.11
C GLN A 54 2.48 -9.32 5.37
N GLY A 55 1.37 -9.43 4.64
CA GLY A 55 0.23 -8.56 4.82
C GLY A 55 -1.04 -9.14 4.22
N ARG A 56 -2.07 -8.30 4.14
CA ARG A 56 -3.32 -8.66 3.49
C ARG A 56 -3.98 -7.48 2.81
N ILE A 57 -4.75 -7.76 1.75
CA ILE A 57 -5.81 -6.86 1.30
C ILE A 57 -7.08 -7.21 2.07
N TYR A 58 -7.47 -6.28 2.93
CA TYR A 58 -8.69 -6.31 3.72
C TYR A 58 -9.85 -5.67 2.95
N LYS A 59 -10.99 -6.36 2.91
CA LYS A 59 -12.26 -5.85 2.39
C LYS A 59 -13.17 -5.48 3.56
N GLY A 60 -13.55 -4.21 3.64
CA GLY A 60 -14.49 -3.70 4.64
C GLY A 60 -15.73 -3.06 4.01
N LYS A 61 -16.73 -2.79 4.85
CA LYS A 61 -17.93 -2.03 4.50
C LYS A 61 -18.10 -0.89 5.50
N SER A 62 -18.38 0.31 4.99
CA SER A 62 -18.69 1.50 5.77
C SER A 62 -20.04 2.07 5.32
N GLY A 63 -20.54 3.12 6.00
CA GLY A 63 -21.72 3.87 5.56
C GLY A 63 -21.63 4.40 4.12
N TYR A 64 -20.41 4.55 3.59
CA TYR A 64 -20.13 5.01 2.23
C TYR A 64 -19.85 3.89 1.23
N GLY A 65 -20.21 2.65 1.58
CA GLY A 65 -20.03 1.46 0.76
C GLY A 65 -18.76 0.66 1.06
N LYS A 66 -18.44 -0.26 0.15
CA LYS A 66 -17.28 -1.16 0.25
C LYS A 66 -15.96 -0.40 0.09
N TYR A 67 -14.95 -0.80 0.84
CA TYR A 67 -13.59 -0.25 0.77
C TYR A 67 -12.57 -1.36 0.90
N TYR A 68 -11.36 -1.09 0.40
CA TYR A 68 -10.24 -2.02 0.46
C TYR A 68 -9.03 -1.35 1.08
N GLN A 69 -8.29 -2.10 1.89
CA GLN A 69 -7.08 -1.63 2.55
C GLN A 69 -5.98 -2.68 2.44
N ILE A 70 -4.78 -2.23 2.10
CA ILE A 70 -3.57 -3.02 2.35
C ILE A 70 -3.21 -2.84 3.81
N ARG A 71 -2.96 -3.95 4.53
CA ARG A 71 -2.55 -3.95 5.93
C ARG A 71 -1.32 -4.82 6.07
N ALA A 72 -0.26 -4.29 6.67
CA ALA A 72 0.91 -5.09 7.03
C ALA A 72 0.58 -5.99 8.22
N GLN A 73 1.27 -7.13 8.36
CA GLN A 73 1.19 -7.96 9.56
C GLN A 73 2.06 -7.33 10.67
N MET A 74 1.57 -7.34 11.92
CA MET A 74 2.28 -6.74 13.05
C MET A 74 3.62 -7.44 13.32
N GLY A 75 4.60 -6.69 13.83
CA GLY A 75 5.88 -7.20 14.36
C GLY A 75 7.13 -6.62 13.68
N TYR A 76 7.08 -6.34 12.38
CA TYR A 76 8.25 -5.87 11.59
C TYR A 76 7.93 -4.68 10.67
N SER A 77 6.74 -4.09 10.78
CA SER A 77 6.32 -3.01 9.90
C SER A 77 7.01 -1.67 10.23
N SER A 78 7.33 -1.42 11.50
CA SER A 78 8.08 -0.22 11.93
C SER A 78 9.49 -0.17 11.34
N ASP A 79 10.11 -1.32 11.13
CA ASP A 79 11.41 -1.46 10.44
C ASP A 79 11.38 -1.02 8.97
N CYS A 80 10.18 -0.99 8.38
CA CYS A 80 9.98 -0.68 6.97
C CYS A 80 9.32 0.68 6.76
N PHE A 81 8.49 1.12 7.70
CA PHE A 81 7.67 2.32 7.56
C PHE A 81 7.84 3.32 8.71
N GLY A 82 8.68 3.02 9.71
CA GLY A 82 8.80 3.81 10.94
C GLY A 82 9.41 5.19 10.76
N HIS A 83 10.12 5.43 9.64
CA HIS A 83 10.62 6.75 9.27
C HIS A 83 9.59 7.62 8.55
N LEU A 84 8.48 7.05 8.08
CA LEU A 84 7.42 7.79 7.40
C LEU A 84 6.65 8.67 8.38
N LYS A 85 6.30 9.88 7.94
CA LYS A 85 5.58 10.89 8.71
C LYS A 85 4.29 11.29 8.03
N ILE A 86 3.36 11.86 8.81
CA ILE A 86 2.11 12.40 8.26
C ILE A 86 2.43 13.42 7.16
N GLY A 87 1.81 13.25 6.00
CA GLY A 87 2.00 14.09 4.83
C GLY A 87 2.98 13.53 3.79
N ASP A 88 3.79 12.54 4.13
CA ASP A 88 4.64 11.86 3.16
C ASP A 88 3.79 11.19 2.08
N ILE A 89 4.32 11.14 0.86
CA ILE A 89 3.65 10.54 -0.30
C ILE A 89 4.44 9.32 -0.73
N VAL A 90 3.76 8.18 -0.78
CA VAL A 90 4.32 6.93 -1.28
C VAL A 90 3.55 6.48 -2.53
N LEU A 91 4.25 5.85 -3.46
CA LEU A 91 3.64 5.18 -4.61
C LEU A 91 3.41 3.71 -4.27
N VAL A 92 2.17 3.27 -4.46
CA VAL A 92 1.73 1.90 -4.22
C VAL A 92 1.49 1.23 -5.56
N CYS A 93 2.13 0.08 -5.78
CA CYS A 93 1.96 -0.74 -6.98
C CYS A 93 1.47 -2.14 -6.59
N ILE A 94 0.33 -2.58 -7.13
CA ILE A 94 -0.25 -3.91 -6.89
C ILE A 94 -0.16 -4.73 -8.18
N SER A 95 0.47 -5.90 -8.11
CA SER A 95 0.57 -6.88 -9.21
C SER A 95 0.17 -8.27 -8.76
N ASN A 96 -0.34 -9.09 -9.69
CA ASN A 96 -0.80 -10.48 -9.46
C ASN A 96 -0.05 -11.50 -10.34
N LEU A 97 1.08 -11.11 -10.94
CA LEU A 97 1.81 -11.96 -11.89
C LEU A 97 2.45 -13.20 -11.21
N ASP A 98 2.87 -13.07 -9.94
CA ASP A 98 3.46 -14.16 -9.14
C ASP A 98 2.89 -14.14 -7.71
N GLY A 99 1.57 -14.26 -7.62
CA GLY A 99 0.84 -13.91 -6.40
C GLY A 99 0.75 -12.38 -6.21
N ILE A 100 0.00 -11.96 -5.19
CA ILE A 100 -0.27 -10.55 -4.99
C ILE A 100 0.91 -9.90 -4.27
N LYS A 101 1.61 -9.04 -5.02
CA LYS A 101 2.74 -8.26 -4.54
C LYS A 101 2.34 -6.79 -4.47
N VAL A 102 2.66 -6.14 -3.36
CA VAL A 102 2.50 -4.70 -3.18
C VAL A 102 3.88 -4.10 -3.03
N LYS A 103 4.26 -3.23 -3.97
CA LYS A 103 5.49 -2.43 -3.83
C LYS A 103 5.13 -1.05 -3.32
N ILE A 104 5.82 -0.61 -2.27
CA ILE A 104 5.72 0.76 -1.75
C ILE A 104 7.05 1.43 -2.07
N VAL A 105 6.99 2.48 -2.88
CA VAL A 105 8.14 3.32 -3.23
C VAL A 105 7.97 4.64 -2.52
N GLU A 106 8.96 5.03 -1.73
CA GLU A 106 8.93 6.25 -0.94
C GLU A 106 9.70 7.35 -1.69
N ASP A 107 9.52 8.58 -1.23
CA ASP A 107 10.32 9.74 -1.65
C ASP A 107 10.41 10.05 -3.16
N ILE A 108 9.25 10.17 -3.81
CA ILE A 108 9.20 10.62 -5.22
C ILE A 108 9.53 12.12 -5.33
N LYS A 109 9.46 12.91 -4.25
CA LYS A 109 9.81 14.34 -4.31
C LYS A 109 11.32 14.58 -4.25
N ASN A 110 12.07 13.99 -3.32
CA ASN A 110 13.52 14.25 -3.25
C ASN A 110 14.29 13.52 -4.35
N LYS A 111 13.81 12.34 -4.80
CA LYS A 111 14.48 11.59 -5.86
C LYS A 111 14.49 12.36 -7.18
N TYR A 112 13.42 13.09 -7.49
CA TYR A 112 13.37 13.96 -8.67
C TYR A 112 13.93 15.36 -8.41
N ALA A 113 13.86 15.90 -7.19
CA ALA A 113 14.53 17.16 -6.85
C ALA A 113 16.06 17.07 -6.96
N LYS A 114 16.67 15.93 -6.58
CA LYS A 114 18.11 15.68 -6.81
C LYS A 114 18.47 15.60 -8.29
N LEU A 115 17.65 14.93 -9.10
CA LEU A 115 17.86 14.82 -10.55
C LEU A 115 17.74 16.15 -11.30
N ILE A 116 17.02 17.13 -10.74
CA ILE A 116 16.90 18.48 -11.32
C ILE A 116 18.07 19.37 -10.89
N ASN A 117 18.67 19.14 -9.72
CA ASN A 117 19.80 19.92 -9.20
C ASN A 117 21.18 19.37 -9.60
N GLU A 118 21.24 18.22 -10.28
CA GLU A 118 22.47 17.62 -10.84
C GLU A 118 22.60 17.84 -12.36
N ARG A 119 21.83 18.78 -12.93
CA ARG A 119 21.97 19.29 -14.30
C ARG A 119 22.41 20.74 -14.29
#